data_AF-A0A7U9SW13-F1
#
_entry.id   AF-A0A7U9SW13-F1
#
_cell.length_a   1.000
_cell.length_b   1.000
_cell.length_c   1.000
_cell.angle_alpha   90.00
_cell.angle_beta   90.00
_cell.angle_gamma   90.00
#
_symmetry.space_group_name_H-M   'P 1'
#
loop_
_entity.id
_entity.type
_entity.pdbx_description
1 polymer ?
#
loop_
_entity_poly.entity_id
_entity_poly.type
_entity_poly.pdbx_seq_one_letter_code
_entity_poly.pdbx_strand_id
1 'polypeptide(L)'
;MPSLFENCGMSQLMSLRYGTLPIVRETGGLKDTVEPYNEFEKTGTGFSFTNYNAHEMLATVRYAERIYYDRKRDWNKMVERAMAQDFSWGNSAKQYEALYESM
;
A
#
# COMPACT_ATOMS: atom_id res chain seq x y z
N MET A 1 0.81 -7.07 -6.75
CA MET A 1 2.04 -7.71 -6.23
C MET A 1 1.63 -8.91 -5.38
N PRO A 2 1.29 -10.06 -6.00
CA PRO A 2 0.87 -11.26 -5.29
C PRO A 2 2.10 -12.08 -4.84
N SER A 3 3.05 -11.48 -4.13
CA SER A 3 4.28 -12.18 -3.71
C SER A 3 3.95 -13.31 -2.72
N LEU A 4 4.60 -14.46 -2.85
CA LEU A 4 4.56 -15.52 -1.83
C LEU A 4 5.26 -15.05 -0.55
N PHE A 5 6.33 -14.25 -0.71
CA PHE A 5 7.14 -13.68 0.34
C PHE A 5 7.77 -12.37 -0.13
N GLU A 6 7.85 -11.35 0.74
CA GLU A 6 8.45 -10.05 0.41
C GLU A 6 9.12 -9.43 1.65
N ASN A 7 10.46 -9.31 1.65
CA ASN A 7 11.19 -8.77 2.81
C ASN A 7 11.01 -7.26 2.99
N CYS A 8 10.86 -6.49 1.91
CA CYS A 8 10.77 -5.04 1.96
C CYS A 8 9.89 -4.51 0.81
N GLY A 9 10.18 -4.95 -0.42
CA GLY A 9 9.48 -4.52 -1.63
C GLY A 9 9.80 -3.08 -2.02
N MET A 10 10.32 -2.85 -3.23
CA MET A 10 10.52 -1.49 -3.76
C MET A 10 9.36 -1.05 -4.64
N SER A 11 8.69 -1.98 -5.33
CA SER A 11 7.71 -1.63 -6.35
C SER A 11 6.44 -0.99 -5.78
N GLN A 12 6.01 -1.36 -4.57
CA GLN A 12 4.89 -0.71 -3.90
C GLN A 12 5.24 0.70 -3.45
N LEU A 13 6.47 0.94 -2.99
CA LEU A 13 6.95 2.29 -2.65
C LEU A 13 6.97 3.19 -3.89
N MET A 14 7.44 2.65 -5.03
CA MET A 14 7.35 3.35 -6.31
C MET A 14 5.89 3.60 -6.71
N SER A 15 5.01 2.62 -6.54
CA SER A 15 3.59 2.73 -6.88
C SER A 15 2.94 3.87 -6.10
N LEU A 16 3.15 3.91 -4.78
CA LEU A 16 2.66 4.97 -3.89
C LEU A 16 3.20 6.34 -4.31
N ARG A 17 4.53 6.43 -4.57
CA ARG A 17 5.18 7.68 -4.99
C ARG A 17 4.61 8.26 -6.29
N TYR A 18 4.24 7.41 -7.24
CA TYR A 18 3.72 7.81 -8.55
C TYR A 18 2.19 7.77 -8.64
N GLY A 19 1.48 7.58 -7.52
CA GLY A 19 0.01 7.61 -7.49
C GLY A 19 -0.66 6.39 -8.14
N THR A 20 0.07 5.31 -8.37
CA THR A 20 -0.51 4.02 -8.75
C THR A 20 -0.91 3.29 -7.48
N LEU A 21 -2.22 3.12 -7.25
CA LEU A 21 -2.70 2.40 -6.07
C LEU A 21 -2.32 0.91 -6.16
N PRO A 22 -1.48 0.40 -5.23
CA PRO A 22 -1.02 -0.98 -5.30
C PRO A 22 -2.10 -1.95 -4.82
N ILE A 23 -2.18 -3.11 -5.47
CA ILE A 23 -2.91 -4.29 -4.97
C ILE A 23 -1.85 -5.29 -4.49
N VAL A 24 -1.79 -5.57 -3.20
CA VAL A 24 -0.74 -6.39 -2.59
C VAL A 24 -1.29 -7.60 -1.85
N ARG A 25 -0.47 -8.64 -1.72
CA ARG A 25 -0.70 -9.65 -0.69
C ARG A 25 -0.10 -9.18 0.64
N GLU A 26 -0.79 -9.42 1.74
CA GLU A 26 -0.36 -9.09 3.10
C GLU A 26 0.80 -9.98 3.58
N THR A 27 1.99 -9.76 3.03
CA THR A 27 3.22 -10.48 3.40
C THR A 27 4.40 -9.52 3.53
N GLY A 28 5.15 -9.67 4.64
CA GLY A 28 6.30 -8.85 5.00
C GLY A 28 6.10 -7.36 4.72
N GLY A 29 7.07 -6.74 4.03
CA GLY A 29 7.08 -5.29 3.81
C GLY A 29 5.89 -4.74 3.03
N LEU A 30 5.16 -5.56 2.27
CA LEU A 30 3.94 -5.12 1.58
C LEU A 30 2.81 -4.81 2.56
N LYS A 31 2.69 -5.62 3.62
CA LYS A 31 1.70 -5.41 4.68
C LYS A 31 2.01 -4.15 5.49
N ASP A 32 3.30 -3.87 5.68
CA ASP A 32 3.76 -2.74 6.49
C ASP A 32 3.63 -1.40 5.77
N THR A 33 3.60 -1.41 4.43
CA THR A 33 3.67 -0.18 3.61
C THR A 33 2.37 0.18 2.89
N VAL A 34 1.43 -0.75 2.76
CA VAL A 34 0.14 -0.52 2.09
C VAL A 34 -1.00 -0.68 3.08
N GLU A 35 -1.74 0.40 3.30
CA GLU A 35 -2.94 0.38 4.12
C GLU A 35 -4.16 0.07 3.23
N PRO A 36 -4.92 -1.01 3.50
CA PRO A 36 -6.09 -1.36 2.70
C PRO A 36 -7.18 -0.29 2.80
N TYR A 37 -7.82 -0.02 1.67
CA TYR A 37 -8.88 0.98 1.60
C TYR A 37 -10.08 0.63 2.49
N ASN A 38 -10.35 1.51 3.46
CA ASN A 38 -11.53 1.43 4.32
C ASN A 38 -12.67 2.31 3.76
N GLU A 39 -13.74 1.67 3.30
CA GLU A 39 -14.88 2.38 2.69
C GLU A 39 -15.65 3.29 3.68
N PHE A 40 -15.63 2.97 4.98
CA PHE A 40 -16.38 3.70 6.01
C PHE A 40 -15.63 4.96 6.43
N GLU A 41 -14.34 4.81 6.72
CA GLU A 41 -13.48 5.92 7.17
C GLU A 41 -12.89 6.73 6.02
N LYS A 42 -12.95 6.20 4.79
CA LYS A 42 -12.35 6.81 3.58
C LYS A 42 -10.84 6.97 3.70
N THR A 43 -10.18 6.07 4.43
CA THR A 43 -8.73 5.98 4.67
C THR A 43 -8.10 4.84 3.84
N GLY A 44 -6.78 4.68 3.89
CA GLY A 44 -6.04 3.71 3.08
C GLY A 44 -5.30 4.31 1.89
N THR A 45 -4.31 3.54 1.41
CA THR A 45 -3.36 3.90 0.35
C THR A 45 -3.28 2.85 -0.77
N GLY A 46 -4.04 1.75 -0.67
CA GLY A 46 -4.14 0.73 -1.70
C GLY A 46 -5.15 -0.35 -1.35
N PHE A 47 -4.93 -1.56 -1.88
CA PHE A 47 -5.78 -2.71 -1.65
C PHE A 47 -4.94 -3.91 -1.25
N SER A 48 -5.45 -4.75 -0.35
CA SER A 48 -4.75 -5.94 0.11
C SER A 48 -5.62 -7.19 0.09
N PHE A 49 -4.96 -8.34 0.09
CA PHE A 49 -5.56 -9.66 0.35
C PHE A 49 -4.60 -10.54 1.13
N THR A 50 -5.11 -11.52 1.87
CA THR A 50 -4.31 -12.22 2.89
C THR A 50 -3.74 -13.54 2.35
N ASN A 51 -4.58 -14.40 1.79
CA ASN A 51 -4.16 -15.75 1.43
C ASN A 51 -3.48 -15.80 0.07
N TYR A 52 -2.49 -16.69 -0.07
CA TYR A 52 -1.80 -16.90 -1.34
C TYR A 52 -2.65 -17.76 -2.29
N ASN A 53 -3.73 -17.17 -2.83
CA ASN A 53 -4.60 -17.83 -3.79
C ASN A 53 -5.14 -16.87 -4.84
N ALA A 54 -5.46 -17.43 -6.02
CA ALA A 54 -5.93 -16.64 -7.16
C ALA A 54 -7.33 -16.06 -6.97
N HIS A 55 -8.19 -16.68 -6.15
CA HIS A 55 -9.57 -16.25 -5.95
C HIS A 55 -9.64 -14.93 -5.16
N GLU A 56 -8.88 -14.81 -4.08
CA GLU A 56 -8.79 -13.58 -3.29
C GLU A 56 -8.12 -12.46 -4.06
N MET A 57 -7.06 -12.77 -4.80
CA MET A 57 -6.42 -11.80 -5.70
C MET A 57 -7.44 -11.25 -6.70
N LEU A 58 -8.19 -12.14 -7.38
CA LEU A 58 -9.21 -11.73 -8.35
C LEU A 58 -10.34 -10.92 -7.71
N ALA A 59 -10.81 -11.33 -6.52
CA ALA A 59 -11.83 -10.61 -5.78
C ALA A 59 -11.36 -9.18 -5.44
N THR A 60 -10.10 -9.02 -5.05
CA THR A 60 -9.51 -7.72 -4.71
C THR A 60 -9.32 -6.85 -5.95
N VAL A 61 -8.95 -7.43 -7.09
CA VAL A 61 -8.90 -6.71 -8.39
C VAL A 61 -10.27 -6.18 -8.77
N ARG A 62 -11.32 -7.02 -8.69
CA ARG A 62 -12.71 -6.61 -8.97
C ARG A 62 -13.20 -5.54 -7.99
N TYR A 63 -12.79 -5.64 -6.73
CA TYR A 63 -13.10 -4.62 -5.73
C TYR A 63 -12.45 -3.27 -6.07
N ALA A 64 -11.16 -3.27 -6.41
CA ALA A 64 -10.46 -2.06 -6.84
C ALA A 64 -11.09 -1.45 -8.10
N GLU A 65 -11.45 -2.28 -9.08
CA GLU A 65 -12.17 -1.87 -10.28
C GLU A 65 -13.51 -1.19 -9.95
N ARG A 66 -14.31 -1.77 -9.06
CA ARG A 66 -15.58 -1.18 -8.60
C ARG A 66 -15.35 0.20 -7.97
N ILE A 67 -14.37 0.33 -7.09
CA ILE A 67 -14.04 1.63 -6.46
C ILE A 67 -13.58 2.65 -7.51
N TYR A 68 -12.80 2.22 -8.50
CA TYR A 68 -12.33 3.09 -9.58
C TYR A 68 -13.49 3.69 -10.39
N TYR A 69 -14.45 2.87 -10.82
CA TYR A 69 -15.57 3.31 -11.65
C TYR A 69 -16.66 4.01 -10.85
N ASP A 70 -17.06 3.45 -9.70
CA ASP A 70 -18.26 3.90 -8.99
C ASP A 70 -17.96 5.02 -7.97
N ARG A 71 -16.69 5.14 -7.53
CA ARG A 71 -16.30 6.04 -6.44
C ARG A 71 -15.06 6.86 -6.77
N LYS A 72 -15.12 7.58 -7.89
CA LYS A 72 -13.99 8.38 -8.40
C LYS A 72 -13.39 9.36 -7.39
N ARG A 73 -14.23 10.01 -6.56
CA ARG A 73 -13.77 10.93 -5.51
C ARG A 73 -12.93 10.20 -4.45
N ASP A 74 -13.38 9.03 -4.02
CA ASP A 74 -12.68 8.22 -3.02
C ASP A 74 -11.36 7.70 -3.58
N TRP A 75 -11.36 7.25 -4.85
CA TRP A 75 -10.15 6.84 -5.56
C TRP A 75 -9.11 7.97 -5.62
N ASN A 76 -9.50 9.17 -6.04
CA ASN A 76 -8.58 10.30 -6.15
C ASN A 76 -7.99 10.68 -4.79
N LYS A 77 -8.80 10.69 -3.71
CA LYS A 77 -8.30 10.92 -2.35
C LYS A 77 -7.32 9.84 -1.90
N MET A 78 -7.55 8.58 -2.30
CA MET A 78 -6.62 7.49 -2.02
C MET A 78 -5.29 7.70 -2.71
N VAL A 79 -5.31 8.13 -3.98
CA VAL A 79 -4.11 8.48 -4.76
C VAL A 79 -3.33 9.63 -4.08
N GLU A 80 -4.02 10.69 -3.67
CA GLU A 80 -3.41 11.82 -2.97
C GLU A 80 -2.72 11.36 -1.67
N ARG A 81 -3.39 10.54 -0.85
CA ARG A 81 -2.80 9.99 0.38
C ARG A 81 -1.61 9.07 0.12
N ALA A 82 -1.69 8.23 -0.92
CA ALA A 82 -0.61 7.35 -1.32
C ALA A 82 0.63 8.15 -1.72
N MET A 83 0.46 9.22 -2.51
CA MET A 83 1.56 10.10 -2.93
C MET A 83 2.14 10.94 -1.79
N ALA A 84 1.35 11.21 -0.75
CA ALA A 84 1.79 11.94 0.44
C ALA A 84 2.60 11.10 1.43
N GLN A 85 2.68 9.77 1.27
CA GLN A 85 3.50 8.92 2.13
C GLN A 85 5.00 9.23 1.94
N ASP A 86 5.73 9.36 3.06
CA ASP A 86 7.18 9.60 3.05
C ASP A 86 7.97 8.32 3.33
N PHE A 87 8.31 7.62 2.25
CA PHE A 87 9.24 6.49 2.25
C PHE A 87 10.64 6.90 1.74
N SER A 88 11.03 8.16 1.91
CA SER A 88 12.36 8.61 1.49
C SER A 88 13.47 7.98 2.32
N TRP A 89 14.65 7.82 1.72
CA TRP A 89 15.86 7.44 2.44
C TRP A 89 16.22 8.41 3.57
N GLY A 90 15.87 9.69 3.43
CA GLY A 90 16.07 10.68 4.49
C GLY A 90 15.21 10.39 5.73
N ASN A 91 13.96 9.97 5.56
CA ASN A 91 13.12 9.52 6.67
C ASN A 91 13.68 8.25 7.32
N SER A 92 14.07 7.26 6.51
CA SER A 92 14.68 6.03 7.02
C SER A 92 15.96 6.30 7.82
N ALA A 93 16.86 7.15 7.32
CA ALA A 93 18.12 7.48 7.98
C ALA A 93 17.91 8.10 9.37
N LYS A 94 16.93 9.00 9.52
CA LYS A 94 16.58 9.61 10.82
C LYS A 94 16.12 8.58 11.85
N GLN A 95 15.36 7.57 11.42
CA GLN A 95 14.92 6.49 12.32
C GLN A 95 16.11 5.66 12.82
N TYR A 96 17.09 5.40 11.96
CA TYR A 96 18.33 4.71 12.35
C TYR A 96 19.21 5.56 13.26
N GLU A 97 19.34 6.87 12.99
CA GLU A 97 20.06 7.81 13.85
C GLU A 97 19.48 7.82 15.27
N ALA A 98 18.16 7.98 15.40
CA ALA A 98 17.48 7.95 16.70
C ALA A 98 17.68 6.61 17.44
N LEU A 99 17.68 5.49 16.71
CA LEU A 99 17.99 4.19 17.30
C LEU A 99 19.43 4.16 17.84
N TYR A 100 20.41 4.61 17.06
CA TYR A 100 21.81 4.64 17.49
C TYR A 100 22.06 5.58 18.67
N GLU A 101 21.36 6.70 18.78
CA GLU A 101 21.44 7.60 19.94
C GLU A 101 20.82 7.00 21.22
N SER A 102 19.88 6.05 21.07
CA SER A 102 19.22 5.39 22.20
C SER A 102 19.98 4.19 22.77
N MET A 103 21.08 3.78 22.12
CA MET A 103 21.94 2.66 22.52
C MET A 103 23.11 3.13 23.39
#